data_AF-H6BA44-F1
#
_entry.id   AF-H6BA44-F1
#
_cell.length_a   1.000
_cell.length_b   1.000
_cell.length_c   1.000
_cell.angle_alpha   90.00
_cell.angle_beta   90.00
_cell.angle_gamma   90.00
#
_symmetry.space_group_name_H-M   'P 1'
#
loop_
_entity.id
_entity.type
_entity.pdbx_description
1 polymer ?
#
loop_
_entity_poly.entity_id
_entity_poly.type
_entity_poly.pdbx_seq_one_letter_code
_entity_poly.pdbx_strand_id
1 'polypeptide(L)' 'ALNDVLDLSRLEDGSLELNIRKFNLPALFHEVHNLVKPITSVKKLSVSMTLAPDLPGYAVGDEKRLMQIVLNVVGNAVKF' A
#
# COMPACT_ATOMS: atom_id res chain seq x y z
N ALA A 1 -0.26 13.15 2.25
CA ALA A 1 -0.12 13.59 3.66
C ALA A 1 1.27 14.18 3.87
N LEU A 2 1.53 14.92 4.94
CA LEU A 2 2.81 15.60 5.22
C LEU A 2 4.06 14.72 5.00
N ASN A 3 3.96 13.41 5.27
CA ASN A 3 5.03 12.44 5.04
C ASN A 3 5.41 12.28 3.56
N ASP A 4 4.47 12.42 2.63
CA ASP A 4 4.74 12.26 1.19
C ASP A 4 5.67 13.35 0.66
N VAL A 5 5.56 14.57 1.22
CA VAL A 5 6.43 15.70 0.86
C VAL A 5 7.86 15.47 1.36
N LEU A 6 8.00 14.96 2.59
CA LEU A 6 9.31 14.67 3.17
C LEU A 6 9.99 13.48 2.48
N ASP A 7 9.23 12.42 2.17
CA ASP A 7 9.73 11.28 1.41
C ASP A 7 10.14 11.68 -0.02
N LEU A 8 9.39 12.59 -0.66
CA LEU A 8 9.74 13.10 -1.99
C LEU A 8 11.06 13.88 -1.96
N SER A 9 11.24 14.80 -1.00
CA SER A 9 12.50 15.54 -0.86
C SER A 9 13.70 14.62 -0.66
N ARG A 10 13.56 13.56 0.15
CA ARG A 10 14.61 12.55 0.37
C ARG A 10 14.90 11.71 -0.87
N LEU A 11 13.89 11.50 -1.72
CA LEU A 11 14.04 10.78 -2.97
C LEU A 11 14.79 11.65 -4.00
N GLU A 12 14.46 12.94 -4.07
CA GLU A 12 15.09 13.94 -4.94
C GLU A 12 16.56 14.21 -4.59
N ASP A 13 16.89 14.24 -3.28
CA ASP A 13 18.26 14.43 -2.80
C ASP A 13 19.06 13.12 -2.64
N GLY A 14 18.42 11.97 -2.91
CA GLY A 14 19.05 10.64 -2.85
C GLY A 14 19.28 10.09 -1.44
N SER A 15 18.83 10.78 -0.39
CA SER A 15 18.93 10.32 1.01
C SER A 15 17.87 9.28 1.40
N LEU A 16 16.96 8.94 0.48
CA LEU A 16 15.94 7.95 0.74
C LEU A 16 16.53 6.55 0.91
N GLU A 17 16.57 6.08 2.15
CA GLU A 17 16.93 4.70 2.46
C GLU A 17 15.70 3.79 2.50
N LEU A 18 15.77 2.68 1.77
CA LEU A 18 14.75 1.63 1.82
C LEU A 18 15.02 0.68 2.98
N ASN A 19 13.98 0.39 3.76
CA ASN A 19 14.06 -0.59 4.82
C ASN A 19 13.83 -2.02 4.28
N ILE A 20 14.83 -2.57 3.60
CA ILE A 20 14.73 -3.88 2.93
C ILE A 20 14.64 -5.02 3.95
N ARG A 21 13.46 -5.66 4.05
CA ARG A 21 13.22 -6.82 4.92
C ARG A 21 12.31 -7.83 4.24
N LYS A 22 12.34 -9.08 4.73
CA LYS A 22 11.37 -10.11 4.35
C LYS A 22 10.04 -9.83 5.04
N PHE A 23 8.94 -9.76 4.30
CA PHE A 23 7.60 -9.51 4.84
C PHE A 23 6.55 -10.40 4.16
N ASN A 24 5.39 -10.58 4.82
CA ASN A 24 4.30 -11.42 4.32
C ASN A 24 3.46 -10.63 3.32
N LEU A 25 3.57 -10.99 2.03
CA LEU A 25 2.96 -10.23 0.95
C LEU A 25 1.42 -10.34 0.93
N PRO A 26 0.80 -11.52 1.08
CA PRO A 26 -0.65 -11.62 1.25
C PRO A 26 -1.20 -10.83 2.45
N ALA A 27 -0.48 -10.81 3.58
CA ALA A 27 -0.91 -10.06 4.76
C ALA A 27 -0.98 -8.55 4.48
N LEU A 28 0.00 -8.00 3.76
CA LEU A 28 -0.01 -6.59 3.33
C LEU A 28 -1.28 -6.26 2.53
N PHE A 29 -1.62 -7.07 1.53
CA PHE A 29 -2.81 -6.82 0.71
C PHE A 29 -4.11 -6.96 1.52
N HIS A 30 -4.20 -7.93 2.43
CA HIS A 30 -5.34 -8.04 3.34
C HIS A 30 -5.49 -6.82 4.24
N GLU A 31 -4.39 -6.28 4.75
CA GLU A 31 -4.41 -5.07 5.59
C GLU A 31 -4.89 -3.84 4.80
N VAL A 32 -4.39 -3.63 3.57
CA VAL A 32 -4.92 -2.59 2.66
C VAL A 32 -6.43 -2.75 2.48
N HIS A 33 -6.90 -3.96 2.17
CA HIS A 33 -8.31 -4.22 1.95
C HIS A 33 -9.15 -3.92 3.21
N ASN A 34 -8.65 -4.31 4.38
CA ASN A 34 -9.32 -4.04 5.67
C ASN A 34 -9.42 -2.54 5.99
N LEU A 35 -8.41 -1.75 5.60
CA LEU A 35 -8.43 -0.29 5.76
C LEU A 35 -9.41 0.39 4.79
N VAL A 36 -9.52 -0.12 3.57
CA VAL A 36 -10.34 0.49 2.50
C VAL A 36 -11.82 0.09 2.58
N LYS A 37 -12.12 -1.15 3.01
CA LYS A 37 -13.48 -1.69 3.10
C LYS A 37 -14.48 -0.79 3.85
N PRO A 38 -14.18 -0.23 5.05
CA PRO A 38 -15.12 0.64 5.73
C PRO A 38 -15.39 1.94 4.95
N ILE A 39 -14.37 2.51 4.30
CA ILE A 39 -14.47 3.76 3.53
C ILE A 39 -15.36 3.56 2.31
N THR A 40 -15.15 2.46 1.58
CA THR A 40 -15.96 2.10 0.40
C THR A 40 -17.40 1.77 0.79
N SER A 41 -17.61 1.11 1.92
CA SER A 41 -18.96 0.84 2.45
C SER A 41 -19.75 2.12 2.72
N VAL A 42 -19.13 3.14 3.34
CA VAL A 42 -19.79 4.44 3.59
C VAL A 42 -20.13 5.15 2.28
N LYS A 43 -19.24 5.05 1.28
CA LYS A 43 -19.47 5.61 -0.06
C LYS A 43 -20.36 4.77 -0.97
N LYS A 44 -20.88 3.62 -0.49
CA LYS A 44 -21.67 2.65 -1.27
C LYS A 44 -20.94 2.17 -2.53
N LEU A 45 -19.61 2.04 -2.45
CA LEU A 45 -18.76 1.48 -3.50
C LEU A 45 -18.45 0.02 -3.18
N SER A 46 -18.29 -0.80 -4.22
CA SER A 46 -17.80 -2.17 -4.08
C SER A 46 -16.28 -2.19 -4.21
N VAL A 47 -15.62 -2.95 -3.33
CA VAL A 47 -14.18 -3.26 -3.43
C VAL A 47 -14.01 -4.76 -3.33
N SER A 48 -13.16 -5.31 -4.19
CA SER A 48 -12.81 -6.73 -4.19
C SER A 48 -11.31 -6.88 -4.32
N MET A 49 -10.78 -7.96 -3.77
CA MET A 49 -9.36 -8.30 -3.83
C MET A 49 -9.22 -9.72 -4.35
N THR A 50 -8.41 -9.89 -5.39
CA THR A 50 -8.07 -11.19 -5.97
C THR A 50 -6.57 -11.34 -5.95
N LEU A 51 -6.07 -12.38 -5.28
CA LEU A 51 -4.65 -12.73 -5.24
C LEU A 51 -4.43 -13.94 -6.15
N ALA A 52 -3.36 -13.90 -6.94
CA ALA A 52 -3.03 -15.00 -7.85
C ALA A 52 -2.63 -16.26 -7.05
N PRO A 53 -2.97 -17.48 -7.53
CA PRO A 53 -2.63 -18.73 -6.82
C PRO A 53 -1.13 -18.94 -6.63
N ASP A 54 -0.31 -18.40 -7.53
CA ASP A 54 1.14 -18.44 -7.54
C ASP A 54 1.79 -17.23 -6.86
N LEU A 55 1.00 -16.36 -6.21
CA LEU A 55 1.52 -15.23 -5.46
C LEU A 55 2.47 -15.72 -4.35
N PRO A 56 3.72 -15.21 -4.28
CA PRO A 56 4.64 -15.59 -3.23
C PRO A 56 4.11 -15.23 -1.83
N GLY A 57 4.24 -16.14 -0.87
CA GLY A 57 3.84 -15.88 0.52
C GLY A 57 4.69 -14.80 1.20
N TYR A 58 5.90 -14.55 0.69
CA TYR A 58 6.81 -13.51 1.20
C TYR A 58 7.48 -12.76 0.06
N ALA A 59 7.77 -11.49 0.30
CA ALA A 59 8.60 -10.64 -0.55
C ALA A 59 9.75 -10.03 0.27
N VAL A 60 10.77 -9.53 -0.42
CA VAL A 60 11.89 -8.80 0.19
C VAL A 60 11.86 -7.37 -0.33
N GLY A 61 11.73 -6.40 0.57
CA GLY A 61 11.60 -4.99 0.21
C GLY A 61 11.14 -4.14 1.40
N ASP A 62 10.67 -2.93 1.11
CA ASP A 62 10.11 -2.02 2.11
C ASP A 62 8.59 -2.18 2.21
N GLU A 63 8.15 -2.98 3.17
CA GLU A 63 6.73 -3.27 3.44
C GLU A 63 5.89 -2.00 3.64
N LYS A 64 6.40 -1.05 4.42
CA LYS A 64 5.67 0.18 4.77
C LYS A 64 5.48 1.06 3.55
N ARG A 65 6.53 1.19 2.73
CA ARG A 65 6.47 1.99 1.51
C ARG A 65 5.54 1.36 0.49
N LEU A 66 5.57 0.03 0.32
CA LEU A 66 4.62 -0.68 -0.55
C LEU A 66 3.16 -0.50 -0.06
N MET A 67 2.91 -0.64 1.24
CA MET A 67 1.60 -0.38 1.85
C MET A 67 1.09 1.03 1.50
N GLN A 68 1.92 2.06 1.67
CA GLN A 68 1.58 3.44 1.33
C GLN A 68 1.26 3.61 -0.16
N ILE A 69 2.07 3.03 -1.05
CA ILE A 69 1.84 3.09 -2.50
C ILE A 69 0.46 2.51 -2.84
N VAL A 70 0.14 1.32 -2.33
CA VAL A 70 -1.15 0.68 -2.62
C VAL A 70 -2.31 1.47 -2.03
N LEU A 71 -2.18 1.96 -0.79
CA LEU A 71 -3.20 2.82 -0.17
C LEU A 71 -3.42 4.13 -0.94
N ASN A 72 -2.37 4.72 -1.51
CA ASN A 72 -2.49 5.92 -2.33
C ASN A 72 -3.26 5.64 -3.63
N VAL A 73 -2.94 4.53 -4.32
CA VAL A 73 -3.64 4.12 -5.54
C VAL A 73 -5.11 3.82 -5.25
N VAL A 74 -5.40 2.97 -4.26
CA VAL A 74 -6.78 2.60 -3.92
C VAL A 74 -7.53 3.79 -3.34
N GLY A 75 -6.88 4.61 -2.52
CA GLY A 75 -7.45 5.84 -1.98
C GLY A 75 -7.87 6.81 -3.08
N ASN A 76 -7.10 6.91 -4.17
CA ASN A 76 -7.49 7.68 -5.35
C ASN A 76 -8.70 7.06 -6.06
N ALA A 77 -8.73 5.73 -6.26
CA ALA A 77 -9.87 5.03 -6.85
C ALA A 77 -11.17 5.12 -6.03
N VAL A 78 -11.07 5.37 -4.71
CA VAL A 78 -12.24 5.60 -3.85
C VAL A 78 -12.68 7.08 -3.87
N LYS A 79 -11.78 8.00 -4.24
CA LYS A 79 -12.07 9.43 -4.32
C LYS A 79 -12.72 9.83 -5.64
N PHE A 80 -12.26 9.24 -6.74
CA PHE A 80 -12.66 9.57 -8.11
C PHE A 80 -13.40 8.40 -8.74
#